data_AF-A0A920D5G5-F1
#
_entry.id   AF-A0A920D5G5-F1
#
_cell.length_a   1.000
_cell.length_b   1.000
_cell.length_c   1.000
_cell.angle_alpha   90.00
_cell.angle_beta   90.00
_cell.angle_gamma   90.00
#
_symmetry.space_group_name_H-M   'P 1'
#
loop_
_entity.id
_entity.type
_entity.pdbx_description
1 polymer ?
#
loop_
_entity_poly.entity_id
_entity_poly.type
_entity_poly.pdbx_seq_one_letter_code
_entity_poly.pdbx_strand_id
1 'polypeptide(L)'
;MKLAGWFENCSGLMFGRSEANQTVDNYTVEDIYKELFEELQIPIIYDIDCGHVPPQITFINGAYAEVEVEDGKASVIQYFIP
;
A
#
# COMPACT_ATOMS: atom_id res chain seq x y z
N MET A 1 -6.19 -13.24 0.01
CA MET A 1 -6.60 -12.23 1.01
C MET A 1 -8.08 -11.86 0.85
N LYS A 2 -8.51 -11.34 -0.31
CA LYS A 2 -9.92 -10.98 -0.56
C LYS A 2 -10.93 -12.09 -0.23
N LEU A 3 -10.79 -13.28 -0.85
CA LEU A 3 -11.70 -14.41 -0.62
C LEU A 3 -11.71 -14.94 0.84
N ALA A 4 -10.71 -14.54 1.63
CA ALA A 4 -10.63 -14.87 3.06
C ALA A 4 -11.17 -13.74 3.96
N GLY A 5 -11.74 -12.68 3.39
CA GLY A 5 -12.32 -11.54 4.13
C GLY A 5 -11.29 -10.54 4.69
N TRP A 6 -10.01 -10.64 4.33
CA TRP A 6 -8.95 -9.82 4.96
C TRP A 6 -9.06 -8.32 4.69
N PHE A 7 -9.75 -7.93 3.63
CA PHE A 7 -9.94 -6.54 3.26
C PHE A 7 -11.27 -5.96 3.76
N GLU A 8 -12.09 -6.76 4.45
CA GLU A 8 -13.30 -6.27 5.10
C GLU A 8 -12.93 -5.24 6.18
N ASN A 9 -13.53 -4.04 6.11
CA ASN A 9 -13.23 -2.90 6.98
C ASN A 9 -11.79 -2.35 6.87
N CYS A 10 -11.07 -2.67 5.80
CA CYS A 10 -9.77 -2.10 5.54
C CYS A 10 -9.89 -0.63 5.09
N SER A 11 -9.15 0.29 5.71
CA SER A 11 -9.17 1.72 5.34
C SER A 11 -8.34 2.03 4.08
N GLY A 12 -7.48 1.10 3.64
CA GLY A 12 -6.61 1.28 2.48
C GLY A 12 -5.46 0.26 2.47
N LEU A 13 -4.81 0.13 1.32
CA LEU A 13 -3.67 -0.75 1.12
C LEU A 13 -2.44 0.06 0.70
N MET A 14 -1.28 -0.35 1.20
CA MET A 14 0.01 0.24 0.87
C MET A 14 0.98 -0.83 0.38
N PHE A 15 1.53 -0.62 -0.82
CA PHE A 15 2.47 -1.53 -1.45
C PHE A 15 3.88 -0.94 -1.45
N GLY A 16 4.81 -1.69 -0.86
CA GLY A 16 6.23 -1.36 -0.88
C GLY A 16 6.81 -1.33 -2.28
N ARG A 17 7.86 -0.53 -2.46
CA ARG A 17 8.70 -0.60 -3.67
C ARG A 17 9.20 -2.02 -3.91
N SER A 18 9.17 -2.44 -5.17
CA SER A 18 9.56 -3.79 -5.60
C SER A 18 10.33 -3.74 -6.92
N GLU A 19 11.47 -4.42 -6.98
CA GLU A 19 12.21 -4.66 -8.24
C GLU A 19 11.52 -5.71 -9.12
N ALA A 20 10.54 -6.44 -8.59
CA ALA A 20 9.81 -7.49 -9.28
C ALA A 20 8.62 -6.98 -10.11
N ASN A 21 8.42 -5.66 -10.21
CA ASN A 21 7.33 -5.04 -10.97
C ASN A 21 7.60 -5.02 -12.49
N GLN A 22 8.00 -6.16 -13.06
CA GLN A 22 8.26 -6.28 -14.49
C GLN A 22 6.96 -6.43 -15.27
N THR A 23 6.80 -5.65 -16.34
CA THR A 23 5.67 -5.80 -17.26
C THR A 23 5.68 -7.19 -17.91
N VAL A 24 4.53 -7.85 -17.92
CA VAL A 24 4.31 -9.12 -18.61
C VAL A 24 3.21 -8.93 -19.64
N ASP A 25 3.45 -9.23 -20.92
CA ASP A 25 2.45 -9.11 -21.98
C ASP A 25 1.72 -7.75 -22.05
N ASN A 26 2.47 -6.66 -21.83
CA ASN A 26 1.98 -5.26 -21.71
C ASN A 26 1.11 -4.96 -20.49
N TYR A 27 1.02 -5.88 -19.54
CA TYR A 27 0.33 -5.70 -18.28
C TYR A 27 1.30 -5.12 -17.24
N THR A 28 0.99 -3.91 -16.76
CA THR A 28 1.86 -3.16 -15.84
C THR A 28 1.42 -3.33 -14.39
N VAL A 29 2.30 -3.00 -13.44
CA VAL A 29 1.92 -3.04 -12.02
C VAL A 29 0.83 -2.00 -11.70
N GLU A 30 0.82 -0.89 -12.43
CA GLU A 30 -0.21 0.13 -12.34
C GLU A 30 -1.59 -0.38 -12.76
N ASP A 31 -1.66 -1.29 -13.73
CA ASP A 31 -2.92 -1.92 -14.13
C ASP A 31 -3.46 -2.81 -12.99
N ILE A 32 -2.58 -3.55 -12.30
CA ILE A 32 -2.94 -4.34 -11.11
C ILE A 32 -3.52 -3.43 -10.03
N TYR A 33 -2.89 -2.29 -9.73
CA TYR A 33 -3.37 -1.37 -8.70
C TYR A 33 -4.72 -0.74 -9.06
N LYS A 34 -4.94 -0.42 -10.34
CA LYS A 34 -6.24 0.09 -10.82
C LYS A 34 -7.33 -0.96 -10.66
N GLU A 35 -7.09 -2.19 -11.11
CA GLU A 35 -8.05 -3.29 -10.95
C GLU A 35 -8.36 -3.56 -9.48
N LEU A 36 -7.34 -3.54 -8.61
CA LEU A 36 -7.52 -3.72 -7.17
C LEU A 36 -8.35 -2.58 -6.55
N PHE A 37 -8.12 -1.34 -6.97
CA PHE A 37 -8.92 -0.19 -6.56
C PHE A 37 -10.38 -0.33 -7.02
N GLU A 38 -10.61 -0.68 -8.28
CA GLU A 38 -11.95 -0.93 -8.83
C GLU A 38 -12.67 -2.05 -8.09
N GLU A 39 -11.94 -3.11 -7.73
CA GLU A 39 -12.49 -4.29 -7.07
C GLU A 39 -12.79 -4.07 -5.58
N LEU A 40 -11.94 -3.34 -4.85
CA LEU A 40 -12.04 -3.19 -3.39
C LEU A 40 -12.68 -1.87 -2.96
N GLN A 41 -12.68 -0.84 -3.81
CA GLN A 41 -13.19 0.50 -3.51
C GLN A 41 -12.57 1.14 -2.25
N ILE A 42 -11.28 0.87 -2.01
CA ILE A 42 -10.48 1.47 -0.94
C ILE A 42 -9.21 2.07 -1.52
N PRO A 43 -8.61 3.12 -0.91
CA PRO A 43 -7.38 3.73 -1.38
C PRO A 43 -6.24 2.72 -1.53
N ILE A 44 -5.54 2.80 -2.66
CA ILE A 44 -4.34 2.00 -2.96
C ILE A 44 -3.16 2.95 -3.12
N ILE A 45 -2.16 2.81 -2.25
CA ILE A 45 -0.91 3.55 -2.27
C ILE A 45 0.20 2.57 -2.64
N TYR A 46 1.15 2.97 -3.47
CA TYR A 46 2.25 2.13 -3.91
C TYR A 46 3.56 2.93 -3.97
N ASP A 47 4.68 2.23 -4.19
CA ASP A 47 6.04 2.78 -4.15
C ASP A 47 6.41 3.43 -2.81
N ILE A 48 5.85 2.91 -1.71
CA ILE A 48 6.26 3.36 -0.38
C ILE A 48 7.66 2.83 -0.05
N ASP A 49 8.36 3.57 0.81
CA ASP A 49 9.68 3.21 1.34
C ASP A 49 9.58 2.09 2.40
N CYS A 50 9.04 0.94 2.03
CA CYS A 50 8.89 -0.25 2.86
C CYS A 50 9.10 -1.51 2.03
N GLY A 51 9.68 -2.56 2.62
CA GLY A 51 9.92 -3.83 1.94
C GLY A 51 11.41 -4.13 1.77
N HIS A 52 11.79 -4.82 0.69
CA HIS A 52 13.16 -5.30 0.48
C HIS A 52 14.10 -4.26 -0.14
N VAL A 53 13.55 -3.22 -0.77
CA VAL A 53 14.31 -2.21 -1.51
C VAL A 53 14.45 -0.95 -0.64
N PRO A 54 15.66 -0.38 -0.48
CA PRO A 54 15.84 0.89 0.24
C PRO A 54 15.18 2.11 -0.45
N PRO A 55 14.91 3.18 0.32
CA PRO A 55 14.91 3.25 1.78
C PRO A 55 13.74 2.47 2.42
N GLN A 56 13.88 2.17 3.71
CA GLN A 56 12.96 1.31 4.48
C GLN A 56 12.61 2.00 5.80
N ILE A 57 11.42 2.56 5.89
CA ILE A 57 10.90 3.15 7.14
C ILE A 57 10.24 2.06 7.99
N THR A 58 10.28 2.25 9.31
CA THR A 58 9.74 1.28 10.27
C THR A 58 8.24 1.49 10.49
N PHE A 59 7.45 0.44 10.21
CA PHE A 59 6.06 0.34 10.62
C PHE A 59 5.92 -0.54 11.86
N ILE A 60 5.10 -0.10 12.80
CA ILE A 60 4.79 -0.86 14.01
C ILE A 60 3.43 -1.52 13.81
N ASN A 61 3.45 -2.84 13.64
CA ASN A 61 2.25 -3.62 13.45
C ASN A 61 1.27 -3.42 14.61
N GLY A 62 0.03 -3.06 14.30
CA GLY A 62 -1.03 -2.82 15.29
C GLY A 62 -1.11 -1.39 15.82
N ALA A 63 -0.17 -0.50 15.49
CA ALA A 63 -0.32 0.92 15.80
C ALA A 63 -1.43 1.55 14.94
N TYR A 64 -2.22 2.45 15.52
CA TYR A 64 -3.11 3.31 14.74
C TYR A 64 -2.24 4.27 13.92
N ALA A 65 -2.56 4.42 12.63
CA ALA A 65 -1.78 5.24 11.72
C ALA A 65 -2.68 6.13 10.87
N GLU A 66 -2.23 7.36 10.67
CA GLU A 66 -2.77 8.29 9.68
C GLU A 66 -1.78 8.41 8.53
N VAL A 67 -2.30 8.30 7.31
CA VAL A 67 -1.51 8.35 6.07
C VAL A 67 -2.13 9.41 5.18
N GLU A 68 -1.33 10.39 4.79
CA GLU A 68 -1.74 11.44 3.85
C GLU A 68 -0.86 11.36 2.60
N VAL A 69 -1.47 11.54 1.43
CA VAL A 69 -0.76 11.55 0.14
C VAL A 69 -1.17 12.81 -0.62
N GLU A 70 -0.18 13.62 -0.99
CA GLU A 70 -0.37 14.86 -1.74
C GLU A 70 0.81 15.06 -2.70
N ASP A 71 0.53 15.38 -3.97
CA ASP A 71 1.54 15.67 -5.00
C ASP A 71 2.68 14.63 -5.10
N GLY A 72 2.34 13.34 -5.00
CA GLY A 72 3.30 12.24 -5.08
C GLY A 72 4.21 12.09 -3.85
N LYS A 73 3.90 12.79 -2.75
CA LYS A 73 4.56 12.64 -1.45
C LYS A 73 3.58 12.08 -0.45
N ALA A 74 4.10 11.33 0.50
CA ALA A 74 3.30 10.76 1.57
C ALA A 74 3.87 11.11 2.95
N SER A 75 2.99 11.27 3.93
CA SER A 75 3.33 11.33 5.34
C SER A 75 2.64 10.16 6.06
N VAL A 76 3.29 9.62 7.09
CA VAL A 76 2.68 8.63 7.99
C VAL A 76 2.94 9.03 9.44
N ILE A 77 1.89 9.07 10.24
CA ILE A 77 1.95 9.31 11.68
C ILE A 77 1.42 8.07 12.37
N GLN A 78 2.24 7.45 13.24
CA GLN A 78 1.85 6.29 14.05
C GLN A 78 1.64 6.70 15.50
N TYR A 79 0.48 6.37 16.05
CA TYR A 79 0.08 6.72 17.41
C TYR A 79 0.29 5.54 18.34
N PHE A 80 1.10 5.75 19.37
CA PHE A 80 1.36 4.77 20.42
C PHE A 80 0.41 5.05 21.60
N ILE A 81 -0.76 4.42 21.53
CA ILE A 81 -1.80 4.56 22.55
C ILE A 81 -1.47 3.57 23.68
N PRO A 82 -1.35 4.02 24.94
CA PRO A 82 -1.09 3.17 26.10
C PRO A 82 -2.19 2.14 26.38
#